data_AF-A0A532F4K3-F1
#
_entry.id   AF-A0A532F4K3-F1
#
_cell.length_a   1.000
_cell.length_b   1.000
_cell.length_c   1.000
_cell.angle_alpha   90.00
_cell.angle_beta   90.00
_cell.angle_gamma   90.00
#
_symmetry.space_group_name_H-M   'P 1'
#
loop_
_entity.id
_entity.type
_entity.pdbx_description
1 polymer ?
#
loop_
_entity_poly.entity_id
_entity_poly.type
_entity_poly.pdbx_seq_one_letter_code
_entity_poly.pdbx_strand_id
1 'polypeptide(L)' 'GVVMLSPEIDQVETLVTRADQAMYYAKHRGRNRVELYGAACISENQPG' A
#
# COMPACT_ATOMS: atom_id res chain seq x y z
N GLY A 1 -2.16 -6.63 -0.55
CA GLY A 1 -1.58 -5.56 0.26
C GLY A 1 -2.36 -5.46 1.54
N VAL A 2 -1.71 -5.06 2.63
CA VAL A 2 -2.32 -4.84 3.93
C VAL A 2 -2.05 -3.40 4.35
N VAL A 3 -2.99 -2.75 5.04
CA VAL A 3 -2.79 -1.45 5.67
C VAL A 3 -3.37 -1.50 7.08
N MET A 4 -2.76 -0.78 8.01
CA MET A 4 -3.26 -0.65 9.38
C MET A 4 -4.10 0.62 9.50
N LEU A 5 -5.23 0.54 10.20
CA LEU A 5 -5.93 1.71 10.71
C LEU A 5 -5.00 2.45 11.67
N SER A 6 -4.90 3.76 11.51
CA SER A 6 -4.22 4.64 12.45
C SER A 6 -5.02 5.93 12.60
N PRO A 7 -4.81 6.70 13.69
CA PRO A 7 -5.48 8.00 13.87
C PRO A 7 -5.23 9.00 12.73
N GLU A 8 -4.14 8.82 11.98
CA GLU A 8 -3.75 9.62 10.82
C GLU A 8 -4.45 9.19 9.52
N ILE A 9 -5.17 8.06 9.56
CA ILE A 9 -5.91 7.48 8.44
C ILE A 9 -7.36 7.34 8.89
N ASP A 10 -8.08 8.46 8.85
CA ASP A 10 -9.48 8.55 9.31
C ASP A 10 -10.50 8.35 8.18
N GLN A 11 -10.05 8.30 6.94
CA GLN A 11 -10.90 8.11 5.76
C GLN A 11 -10.76 6.70 5.17
N VAL A 12 -11.91 6.04 4.99
CA VAL A 12 -12.01 4.71 4.37
C VAL A 12 -11.37 4.68 2.98
N GLU A 13 -11.56 5.74 2.18
CA GLU A 13 -10.95 5.86 0.86
C GLU A 13 -9.41 5.80 0.94
N THR A 14 -8.82 6.50 1.90
CA THR A 14 -7.37 6.48 2.13
C THR A 14 -6.88 5.08 2.49
N LEU A 15 -7.64 4.33 3.30
CA LEU A 15 -7.33 2.93 3.61
C LEU A 15 -7.32 2.05 2.36
N VAL A 16 -8.36 2.15 1.54
CA VAL A 16 -8.49 1.34 0.32
C VAL A 16 -7.36 1.65 -0.65
N THR A 17 -7.06 2.93 -0.89
CA THR A 17 -5.96 3.35 -1.78
C THR A 17 -4.61 2.82 -1.28
N ARG A 18 -4.32 2.89 0.02
CA ARG A 18 -3.06 2.39 0.59
C ARG A 18 -2.95 0.85 0.50
N ALA A 19 -4.05 0.13 0.74
CA ALA A 19 -4.08 -1.32 0.60
C ALA A 19 -3.85 -1.76 -0.85
N ASP A 20 -4.43 -1.02 -1.81
CA ASP A 20 -4.23 -1.25 -3.25
C ASP A 20 -2.77 -0.98 -3.65
N GLN A 21 -2.17 0.13 -3.19
CA GLN A 21 -0.75 0.42 -3.40
C GLN A 21 0.16 -0.70 -2.89
N ALA A 22 -0.09 -1.21 -1.67
CA ALA A 22 0.65 -2.34 -1.14
C ALA A 22 0.42 -3.64 -1.94
N MET A 23 -0.77 -3.83 -2.50
CA MET A 23 -1.04 -4.97 -3.38
C MET A 23 -0.28 -4.86 -4.70
N TYR A 24 -0.27 -3.67 -5.31
CA TYR A 24 0.47 -3.40 -6.54
C TYR A 24 1.95 -3.69 -6.34
N TYR A 25 2.51 -3.23 -5.23
CA TYR A 25 3.89 -3.49 -4.83
C TYR A 25 4.21 -4.99 -4.74
N ALA A 26 3.33 -5.76 -4.08
CA ALA A 26 3.46 -7.21 -3.97
C ALA A 26 3.47 -7.88 -5.34
N LYS A 27 2.60 -7.44 -6.28
CA LYS A 27 2.57 -7.97 -7.64
C LYS A 27 3.88 -7.71 -8.40
N HIS A 28 4.46 -6.52 -8.22
CA HIS A 28 5.70 -6.11 -8.90
C HIS A 28 6.93 -6.89 -8.38
N ARG A 29 6.94 -7.23 -7.09
CA ARG A 29 8.02 -8.01 -6.43
C ARG A 29 7.86 -9.54 -6.53
N GLY A 30 6.97 -10.01 -7.39
CA GLY A 30 6.65 -11.43 -7.57
C GLY A 30 5.35 -11.82 -6.86
N ARG A 31 4.50 -12.56 -7.58
CA ARG A 31 3.15 -12.98 -7.13
C ARG A 31 3.23 -13.94 -5.93
N ASN A 32 2.09 -14.17 -5.27
CA ASN A 32 1.95 -15.00 -4.06
C ASN A 32 2.71 -14.45 -2.84
N ARG A 33 2.67 -13.13 -2.66
CA ARG A 33 3.30 -12.44 -1.55
C ARG A 33 2.34 -11.47 -0.88
N VAL A 34 2.61 -11.19 0.39
CA VAL A 34 1.88 -10.20 1.18
C VAL A 34 2.85 -9.06 1.47
N GLU A 35 2.40 -7.83 1.22
CA GLU A 35 3.14 -6.61 1.52
C GLU A 35 2.28 -5.70 2.39
N LEU A 36 2.90 -5.15 3.43
CA LEU A 36 2.30 -4.15 4.31
C LEU A 36 2.59 -2.76 3.74
N TYR A 37 1.58 -1.89 3.73
CA TYR A 37 1.74 -0.52 3.32
C TYR A 37 2.73 0.21 4.22
N GLY A 38 3.78 0.78 3.63
CA GLY A 38 4.82 1.52 4.33
C GLY A 38 5.69 2.33 3.36
N ALA A 39 6.79 2.90 3.85
CA ALA A 39 7.65 3.81 3.08
C ALA A 39 8.12 3.24 1.73
N ALA A 40 8.37 1.92 1.65
CA ALA A 40 8.75 1.24 0.42
C ALA A 40 7.65 1.28 -0.67
N CYS A 41 6.37 1.25 -0.29
CA CYS A 41 5.24 1.35 -1.23
C CYS A 41 5.05 2.78 -1.76
N ILE A 42 5.51 3.79 -1.01
CA ILE A 42 5.36 5.21 -1.37
C ILE A 42 6.42 5.59 -2.43
N SER A 43 7.64 5.07 -2.31
CA SER A 43 8.77 5.41 -3.17
C SER A 43 8.66 4.89 -4.61
N GLU A 44 7.93 3.81 -4.87
CA GLU A 44 7.77 3.25 -6.23
C GLU A 44 6.53 3.78 -6.97
N ASN A 45 5.63 4.46 -6.28
CA ASN A 45 4.37 4.98 -6.85
C ASN A 45 4.39 6.48 -7.14
N GLN A 46 5.54 7.17 -7.02
CA GLN A 46 5.66 8.53 -7.52
C GLN A 46 5.88 8.49 -9.05
N PRO A 47 4.96 9.03 -9.86
CA PRO A 47 5.32 9.40 -11.22
C PRO A 47 6.32 10.55 -11.11
N GLY A 48 7.46 10.42 -11.80
CA GLY A 48 8.30 11.57 -12.12
C GLY A 48 7.57 12.55 -13.02
#